data_AF-A0A2P8FB73-F1
#
_entry.id   AF-A0A2P8FB73-F1
#
_cell.length_a   1.000
_cell.length_b   1.000
_cell.length_c   1.000
_cell.angle_alpha   90.00
_cell.angle_beta   90.00
_cell.angle_gamma   90.00
#
_symmetry.space_group_name_H-M   'P 1'
#
loop_
_entity.id
_entity.type
_entity.pdbx_description
1 polymer ?
#
loop_
_entity_poly.entity_id
_entity_poly.type
_entity_poly.pdbx_seq_one_letter_code
_entity_poly.pdbx_strand_id
1 'polypeptide(L)'
;MRFLTHRKQFRDLSEQEVIALAISSEEDDARIYRSYAEMLRADYPATAATFDGMAEEEDAHRQRLIDLHVQRFGEIIPLIRREHVAGYYARRPVWLVGNLGIGRIRAEAEAMERDAERFYFAAAKRSTDADTRKLLGDLAAAEAGHQNTARDLEKQYLDGDALSDEDATAKRQFILTWVQPGLAGLMDGSVSTLAPIFATAFATQDTWTTFLVGLAASVGAGISMGFTEAASDDGELSGRGSPVKRGFASGIMTTLGGLGHALPYLITDFWTATIVALIVVFVELWAIVWIQNRFMQTPFLRATFQVVLGGALVFAAGALIGSG
;
A
#
# COMPACT_ATOMS: atom_id res chain seq x y z
N MET A 1 -3.14 21.46 -23.04
CA MET A 1 -4.53 21.45 -23.55
C MET A 1 -5.49 21.32 -22.37
N ARG A 2 -6.27 22.36 -22.06
CA ARG A 2 -7.36 22.26 -21.07
C ARG A 2 -8.56 21.65 -21.77
N PHE A 3 -8.88 20.39 -21.48
CA PHE A 3 -10.17 19.83 -21.88
C PHE A 3 -11.25 20.54 -21.05
N LEU A 4 -12.01 21.43 -21.69
CA LEU A 4 -13.27 21.92 -21.15
C LEU A 4 -14.25 20.74 -21.20
N THR A 5 -14.34 19.98 -20.11
CA THR A 5 -15.40 19.00 -19.94
C THR A 5 -16.69 19.77 -19.63
N HIS A 6 -17.64 19.80 -20.57
CA HIS A 6 -19.01 20.26 -20.33
C HIS A 6 -19.71 19.29 -19.37
N ARG A 7 -19.38 19.36 -18.08
CA ARG A 7 -20.05 18.60 -17.04
C ARG A 7 -21.37 19.27 -16.67
N LYS A 8 -22.46 18.50 -16.64
CA LYS A 8 -23.76 18.98 -16.12
C LYS A 8 -23.69 19.10 -14.60
N GLN A 9 -24.32 20.11 -14.00
CA GLN A 9 -24.46 20.12 -12.54
C GLN A 9 -25.51 19.09 -12.13
N PHE A 10 -25.32 18.40 -11.00
CA PHE A 10 -26.31 17.44 -10.50
C PHE A 10 -27.72 18.06 -10.40
N ARG A 11 -27.80 19.31 -9.93
CA ARG A 11 -29.05 20.08 -9.80
C ARG A 11 -29.79 20.34 -11.11
N ASP A 12 -29.10 20.25 -12.24
CA ASP A 12 -29.65 20.53 -13.57
C ASP A 12 -30.10 19.23 -14.29
N LEU A 13 -29.89 18.06 -13.68
CA LEU A 13 -30.33 16.78 -14.23
C LEU A 13 -31.84 16.61 -14.08
N SER A 14 -32.49 16.10 -15.13
CA SER A 14 -33.87 15.62 -15.09
C SER A 14 -34.02 14.35 -14.26
N GLU A 15 -35.23 13.98 -13.84
CA GLU A 15 -35.45 12.71 -13.12
C GLU A 15 -35.01 11.48 -13.95
N GLN A 16 -35.24 11.51 -15.27
CA GLN A 16 -34.76 10.45 -16.17
C GLN A 16 -33.24 10.36 -16.18
N GLU A 17 -32.54 11.49 -16.22
CA GLU A 17 -31.08 11.54 -16.19
C GLU A 17 -30.50 11.11 -14.84
N VAL A 18 -31.19 11.40 -13.73
CA VAL A 18 -30.80 10.92 -12.39
C VAL A 18 -30.90 9.40 -12.31
N ILE A 19 -32.00 8.81 -12.80
CA ILE A 19 -32.16 7.34 -12.81
C ILE A 19 -31.15 6.69 -13.77
N ALA A 20 -30.94 7.26 -14.96
CA ALA A 20 -29.94 6.75 -15.90
C ALA A 20 -28.51 6.79 -15.32
N LEU A 21 -28.18 7.83 -14.54
CA LEU A 21 -26.92 7.95 -13.82
C LEU A 21 -26.78 6.94 -12.68
N ALA A 22 -27.88 6.64 -11.99
CA ALA A 22 -27.93 5.58 -10.99
C ALA A 22 -27.65 4.21 -11.64
N ILE A 23 -28.33 3.88 -12.74
CA ILE A 23 -28.14 2.62 -13.48
C ILE A 23 -26.67 2.44 -13.89
N SER A 24 -26.06 3.45 -14.51
CA SER A 24 -24.65 3.36 -14.92
C SER A 24 -23.68 3.31 -13.73
N SER A 25 -24.05 3.91 -12.60
CA SER A 25 -23.29 3.84 -11.35
C SER A 25 -23.26 2.41 -10.79
N GLU A 26 -24.42 1.75 -10.71
CA GLU A 26 -24.56 0.36 -10.26
C GLU A 26 -23.77 -0.61 -11.17
N GLU A 27 -23.85 -0.41 -12.49
CA GLU A 27 -23.10 -1.22 -13.45
C GLU A 27 -21.58 -1.11 -13.29
N ASP A 28 -21.09 0.10 -13.01
CA ASP A 28 -19.66 0.32 -12.82
C ASP A 28 -19.22 -0.26 -11.46
N ASP A 29 -20.04 -0.16 -10.41
CA ASP A 29 -19.74 -0.64 -9.05
C ASP A 29 -19.70 -2.16 -8.99
N ALA A 30 -20.68 -2.84 -9.57
CA ALA A 30 -20.71 -4.28 -9.69
C ALA A 30 -19.47 -4.82 -10.45
N ARG A 31 -18.93 -4.10 -11.43
CA ARG A 31 -17.69 -4.50 -12.13
C ARG A 31 -16.45 -4.30 -11.27
N ILE A 32 -16.42 -3.21 -10.48
CA ILE A 32 -15.31 -2.95 -9.56
C ILE A 32 -15.27 -4.03 -8.47
N TYR A 33 -16.40 -4.38 -7.88
CA TYR A 33 -16.47 -5.43 -6.87
C TYR A 33 -16.03 -6.79 -7.40
N ARG A 34 -16.50 -7.22 -8.58
CA ARG A 34 -16.00 -8.46 -9.21
C ARG A 34 -14.51 -8.43 -9.49
N SER A 35 -13.97 -7.27 -9.87
CA SER A 35 -12.52 -7.13 -10.11
C SER A 35 -11.72 -7.26 -8.81
N TYR A 36 -12.22 -6.71 -7.71
CA TYR A 36 -11.63 -6.91 -6.38
C TYR A 36 -11.73 -8.36 -5.92
N ALA A 37 -12.88 -9.01 -6.10
CA ALA A 37 -13.07 -10.42 -5.78
C ALA A 37 -12.07 -11.31 -6.52
N GLU A 38 -11.94 -11.14 -7.83
CA GLU A 38 -11.00 -11.92 -8.66
C GLU A 38 -9.54 -11.75 -8.20
N MET A 39 -9.13 -10.50 -7.91
CA MET A 39 -7.77 -10.21 -7.46
C MET A 39 -7.46 -10.82 -6.08
N LEU A 40 -8.46 -10.91 -5.20
CA LEU A 40 -8.28 -11.38 -3.82
C LEU A 40 -8.50 -12.89 -3.65
N ARG A 41 -9.11 -13.56 -4.62
CA ARG A 41 -9.61 -14.94 -4.48
C ARG A 41 -8.56 -15.96 -4.03
N ALA A 42 -7.31 -15.80 -4.45
CA ALA A 42 -6.23 -16.72 -4.08
C ALA A 42 -5.73 -16.52 -2.65
N ASP A 43 -5.54 -15.26 -2.23
CA ASP A 43 -4.87 -14.91 -0.96
C ASP A 43 -5.86 -14.61 0.18
N TYR A 44 -7.07 -14.14 -0.16
CA TYR A 44 -8.10 -13.65 0.77
C TYR A 44 -9.51 -14.08 0.31
N PRO A 45 -9.79 -15.39 0.29
CA PRO A 45 -11.01 -15.95 -0.30
C PRO A 45 -12.30 -15.49 0.39
N ALA A 46 -12.26 -15.15 1.68
CA ALA A 46 -13.45 -14.73 2.40
C ALA A 46 -13.80 -13.27 2.09
N THR A 47 -12.78 -12.40 1.99
CA THR A 47 -12.98 -11.04 1.47
C THR A 47 -13.43 -11.06 0.00
N ALA A 48 -12.91 -11.98 -0.82
CA ALA A 48 -13.37 -12.14 -2.20
C ALA A 48 -14.86 -12.51 -2.28
N ALA A 49 -15.31 -13.46 -1.46
CA ALA A 49 -16.73 -13.85 -1.39
C ALA A 49 -17.65 -12.69 -0.96
N THR A 50 -17.16 -11.83 -0.06
CA THR A 50 -17.87 -10.61 0.35
C THR A 50 -18.10 -9.69 -0.86
N PHE A 51 -17.06 -9.44 -1.67
CA PHE A 51 -17.20 -8.62 -2.87
C PHE A 51 -18.03 -9.27 -3.98
N ASP A 52 -17.99 -10.60 -4.13
CA ASP A 52 -18.89 -11.31 -5.04
C ASP A 52 -20.36 -11.08 -4.62
N GLY A 53 -20.68 -11.19 -3.32
CA GLY A 53 -22.00 -10.89 -2.79
C GLY A 53 -22.45 -9.44 -2.99
N MET A 54 -21.56 -8.47 -2.75
CA MET A 54 -21.84 -7.06 -3.04
C MET A 54 -22.17 -6.85 -4.53
N ALA A 55 -21.40 -7.46 -5.43
CA ALA A 55 -21.65 -7.34 -6.86
C ALA A 55 -23.02 -7.91 -7.31
N GLU A 56 -23.51 -8.95 -6.64
CA GLU A 56 -24.86 -9.49 -6.87
C GLU A 56 -25.95 -8.54 -6.37
N GLU A 57 -25.71 -7.84 -5.26
CA GLU A 57 -26.63 -6.85 -4.72
C GLU A 57 -26.75 -5.62 -5.64
N GLU A 58 -25.62 -5.12 -6.15
CA GLU A 58 -25.59 -4.03 -7.14
C GLU A 58 -26.29 -4.41 -8.46
N ASP A 59 -26.21 -5.68 -8.88
CA ASP A 59 -26.98 -6.17 -10.02
C ASP A 59 -28.50 -6.08 -9.77
N ALA A 60 -28.95 -6.38 -8.55
CA ALA A 60 -30.35 -6.26 -8.15
C ALA A 60 -30.78 -4.78 -8.06
N HIS A 61 -29.90 -3.90 -7.56
CA HIS A 61 -30.10 -2.45 -7.56
C HIS A 61 -30.32 -1.92 -8.98
N ARG A 62 -29.41 -2.28 -9.89
CA ARG A 62 -29.50 -1.95 -11.32
C ARG A 62 -30.82 -2.43 -11.92
N GLN A 63 -31.23 -3.66 -11.66
CA GLN A 63 -32.46 -4.21 -12.24
C GLN A 63 -33.69 -3.40 -11.83
N ARG A 64 -33.82 -3.07 -10.52
CA ARG A 64 -34.93 -2.24 -10.02
C ARG A 64 -34.95 -0.84 -10.65
N LEU A 65 -33.78 -0.24 -10.84
CA LEU A 65 -33.66 1.08 -11.48
C LEU A 65 -34.04 1.02 -12.97
N ILE A 66 -33.65 -0.03 -13.69
CA ILE A 66 -34.06 -0.26 -15.09
C ILE A 66 -35.58 -0.43 -15.17
N ASP A 67 -36.17 -1.26 -14.31
CA ASP A 67 -37.61 -1.50 -14.30
C ASP A 67 -38.39 -0.18 -14.07
N LEU A 68 -37.93 0.64 -13.11
CA LEU A 68 -38.50 1.97 -12.87
C LEU A 68 -38.32 2.90 -14.08
N HIS A 69 -37.16 2.90 -14.72
CA HIS A 69 -36.92 3.71 -15.92
C HIS A 69 -37.87 3.31 -17.05
N VAL A 70 -38.00 2.02 -17.33
CA VAL A 70 -38.90 1.49 -18.37
C VAL A 70 -40.34 1.90 -18.07
N GLN A 71 -40.80 1.77 -16.83
CA GLN A 71 -42.15 2.14 -16.42
C GLN A 71 -42.45 3.65 -16.61
N ARG A 72 -41.49 4.53 -16.32
CA ARG A 72 -41.71 5.99 -16.30
C ARG A 72 -41.32 6.71 -17.59
N PHE A 73 -40.27 6.26 -18.25
CA PHE A 73 -39.62 6.98 -19.37
C PHE A 73 -39.45 6.13 -20.63
N GLY A 74 -39.80 4.84 -20.59
CA GLY A 74 -39.68 3.91 -21.71
C GLY A 74 -38.31 3.22 -21.80
N GLU A 75 -38.10 2.50 -22.90
CA GLU A 75 -36.97 1.57 -23.05
C GLU A 75 -35.61 2.23 -23.27
N ILE A 76 -35.58 3.48 -23.72
CA ILE A 76 -34.35 4.16 -24.12
C ILE A 76 -33.74 4.89 -22.93
N ILE A 77 -32.75 4.27 -22.29
CA ILE A 77 -31.97 4.87 -21.18
C ILE A 77 -30.92 5.83 -21.75
N PRO A 78 -30.92 7.13 -21.38
CA PRO A 78 -29.90 8.08 -21.80
C PRO A 78 -28.50 7.68 -21.33
N LEU A 79 -27.49 7.83 -22.19
CA LEU A 79 -26.10 7.59 -21.82
C LEU A 79 -25.56 8.75 -20.96
N ILE A 80 -25.53 8.55 -19.64
CA ILE A 80 -24.91 9.45 -18.68
C ILE A 80 -24.07 8.64 -17.69
N ARG A 81 -22.88 9.15 -17.37
CA ARG A 81 -21.93 8.55 -16.43
C ARG A 81 -21.49 9.58 -15.41
N ARG A 82 -20.83 9.11 -14.35
CA ARG A 82 -20.34 9.92 -13.23
C ARG A 82 -19.45 11.07 -13.69
N GLU A 83 -18.58 10.82 -14.66
CA GLU A 83 -17.65 11.81 -15.23
C GLU A 83 -18.34 12.95 -16.00
N HIS A 84 -19.59 12.75 -16.43
CA HIS A 84 -20.41 13.75 -17.11
C HIS A 84 -21.08 14.73 -16.12
N VAL A 85 -21.03 14.47 -14.81
CA VAL A 85 -21.73 15.24 -13.78
C VAL A 85 -20.75 15.93 -12.83
N ALA A 86 -20.83 17.25 -12.76
CA ALA A 86 -20.03 18.08 -11.86
C ALA A 86 -20.48 17.84 -10.41
N GLY A 87 -19.51 17.59 -9.52
CA GLY A 87 -19.77 17.28 -8.12
C GLY A 87 -20.11 15.81 -7.84
N TYR A 88 -20.22 14.97 -8.87
CA TYR A 88 -20.22 13.52 -8.68
C TYR A 88 -18.80 13.05 -8.40
N TYR A 89 -18.64 12.13 -7.45
CA TYR A 89 -17.32 11.67 -7.02
C TYR A 89 -16.59 11.02 -8.20
N ALA A 90 -15.52 11.66 -8.66
CA ALA A 90 -14.65 11.09 -9.68
C ALA A 90 -13.81 10.01 -9.01
N ARG A 91 -14.20 8.75 -9.19
CA ARG A 91 -13.44 7.63 -8.64
C ARG A 91 -12.06 7.61 -9.28
N ARG A 92 -11.04 7.58 -8.44
CA ARG A 92 -9.69 7.25 -8.92
C ARG A 92 -9.76 5.77 -9.29
N PRO A 93 -9.23 5.34 -10.44
CA PRO A 93 -9.28 3.94 -10.83
C PRO A 93 -8.24 3.15 -10.02
N VAL A 94 -8.38 3.17 -8.69
CA VAL A 94 -7.44 2.54 -7.76
C VAL A 94 -7.46 1.03 -7.98
N TRP A 95 -8.61 0.47 -8.38
CA TRP A 95 -8.74 -0.94 -8.80
C TRP A 95 -7.86 -1.35 -10.00
N LEU A 96 -7.30 -0.40 -10.77
CA LEU A 96 -6.31 -0.72 -11.82
C LEU A 96 -4.88 -0.82 -11.29
N VAL A 97 -4.66 -0.50 -10.01
CA VAL A 97 -3.35 -0.62 -9.35
C VAL A 97 -3.22 -2.05 -8.83
N GLY A 98 -2.53 -2.92 -9.57
CA GLY A 98 -2.41 -4.36 -9.24
C GLY A 98 -1.64 -4.73 -7.97
N ASN A 99 -1.32 -3.78 -7.09
CA ASN A 99 -0.53 -3.99 -5.86
C ASN A 99 -1.15 -3.31 -4.63
N LEU A 100 -2.47 -3.14 -4.59
CA LEU A 100 -3.13 -2.59 -3.40
C LEU A 100 -3.13 -3.61 -2.26
N GLY A 101 -2.78 -3.17 -1.05
CA GLY A 101 -3.00 -3.97 0.14
C GLY A 101 -4.49 -4.14 0.44
N ILE A 102 -4.88 -5.28 1.01
CA ILE A 102 -6.28 -5.61 1.32
C ILE A 102 -6.99 -4.53 2.13
N GLY A 103 -6.34 -3.95 3.14
CA GLY A 103 -6.92 -2.85 3.93
C GLY A 103 -7.24 -1.60 3.09
N ARG A 104 -6.45 -1.33 2.04
CA ARG A 104 -6.73 -0.21 1.12
C ARG A 104 -7.91 -0.52 0.21
N ILE A 105 -8.05 -1.78 -0.23
CA ILE A 105 -9.19 -2.23 -1.05
C ILE A 105 -10.49 -2.13 -0.25
N ARG A 106 -10.51 -2.67 0.98
CA ARG A 106 -11.66 -2.56 1.90
C ARG A 106 -12.04 -1.11 2.17
N ALA A 107 -11.05 -0.24 2.43
CA ALA A 107 -11.30 1.18 2.65
C ALA A 107 -11.82 1.92 1.40
N GLU A 108 -11.39 1.53 0.21
CA GLU A 108 -11.89 2.10 -1.04
C GLU A 108 -13.35 1.68 -1.27
N ALA A 109 -13.68 0.39 -1.09
CA ALA A 109 -15.05 -0.10 -1.16
C ALA A 109 -15.98 0.63 -0.18
N GLU A 110 -15.57 0.79 1.09
CA GLU A 110 -16.37 1.55 2.06
C GLU A 110 -16.54 3.04 1.67
N ALA A 111 -15.55 3.63 0.97
CA ALA A 111 -15.70 4.96 0.41
C ALA A 111 -16.69 5.00 -0.76
N MET A 112 -16.69 3.97 -1.61
CA MET A 112 -17.62 3.79 -2.73
C MET A 112 -19.07 3.74 -2.24
N GLU A 113 -19.35 2.92 -1.22
CA GLU A 113 -20.66 2.80 -0.57
C GLU A 113 -21.14 4.13 0.02
N ARG A 114 -20.26 4.84 0.74
CA ARG A 114 -20.56 6.19 1.27
C ARG A 114 -20.88 7.20 0.18
N ASP A 115 -20.20 7.11 -0.97
CA ASP A 115 -20.46 8.00 -2.11
C ASP A 115 -21.83 7.70 -2.75
N ALA A 116 -22.18 6.41 -2.88
CA ALA A 116 -23.46 5.94 -3.40
C ALA A 116 -24.63 6.32 -2.47
N GLU A 117 -24.50 6.08 -1.16
CA GLU A 117 -25.46 6.50 -0.13
C GLU A 117 -25.78 8.00 -0.26
N ARG A 118 -24.74 8.84 -0.30
CA ARG A 118 -24.90 10.30 -0.44
C ARG A 118 -25.60 10.69 -1.73
N PHE A 119 -25.28 10.02 -2.84
CA PHE A 119 -25.93 10.24 -4.11
C PHE A 119 -27.42 9.91 -4.03
N TYR A 120 -27.78 8.70 -3.58
CA TYR A 120 -29.16 8.26 -3.51
C TYR A 120 -29.99 9.12 -2.55
N PHE A 121 -29.43 9.49 -1.40
CA PHE A 121 -30.09 10.39 -0.47
C PHE A 121 -30.34 11.78 -1.08
N ALA A 122 -29.38 12.34 -1.82
CA ALA A 122 -29.53 13.62 -2.51
C ALA A 122 -30.53 13.54 -3.67
N ALA A 123 -30.54 12.42 -4.40
CA ALA A 123 -31.47 12.15 -5.49
C ALA A 123 -32.92 12.00 -4.99
N ALA A 124 -33.13 11.22 -3.92
CA ALA A 124 -34.43 11.02 -3.30
C ALA A 124 -35.04 12.36 -2.81
N LYS A 125 -34.24 13.24 -2.20
CA LYS A 125 -34.70 14.57 -1.74
C LYS A 125 -35.22 15.46 -2.87
N ARG A 126 -34.69 15.29 -4.08
CA ARG A 126 -35.04 16.10 -5.26
C ARG A 126 -36.15 15.49 -6.11
N SER A 127 -36.37 14.18 -5.99
CA SER A 127 -37.39 13.47 -6.77
C SER A 127 -38.80 13.89 -6.32
N THR A 128 -39.64 14.28 -7.26
CA THR A 128 -41.03 14.69 -7.00
C THR A 128 -42.01 13.53 -7.09
N ASP A 129 -41.66 12.52 -7.89
CA ASP A 129 -42.41 11.29 -8.06
C ASP A 129 -42.28 10.35 -6.85
N ALA A 130 -43.41 9.78 -6.42
CA ALA A 130 -43.47 8.98 -5.20
C ALA A 130 -42.70 7.65 -5.34
N ASP A 131 -42.84 6.96 -6.46
CA ASP A 131 -42.19 5.66 -6.70
C ASP A 131 -40.67 5.82 -6.83
N THR A 132 -40.24 6.87 -7.52
CA THR A 132 -38.81 7.22 -7.67
C THR A 132 -38.20 7.64 -6.34
N ARG A 133 -38.87 8.50 -5.58
CA ARG A 133 -38.41 8.90 -4.25
C ARG A 133 -38.31 7.70 -3.32
N LYS A 134 -39.27 6.77 -3.37
CA LYS A 134 -39.26 5.54 -2.59
C LYS A 134 -38.07 4.67 -2.98
N LEU A 135 -37.89 4.34 -4.26
CA LEU A 135 -36.80 3.47 -4.70
C LEU A 135 -35.42 4.07 -4.35
N LEU A 136 -35.20 5.36 -4.60
CA LEU A 136 -33.94 6.02 -4.27
C LEU A 136 -33.70 6.09 -2.75
N GLY A 137 -34.76 6.21 -1.95
CA GLY A 137 -34.67 6.14 -0.49
C GLY A 137 -34.33 4.74 0.01
N ASP A 138 -34.96 3.71 -0.57
CA ASP A 138 -34.70 2.30 -0.28
C ASP A 138 -33.25 1.92 -0.67
N LEU A 139 -32.77 2.42 -1.81
CA LEU A 139 -31.37 2.28 -2.23
C LEU A 139 -30.42 2.99 -1.26
N ALA A 140 -30.67 4.24 -0.89
CA ALA A 140 -29.83 4.94 0.10
C ALA A 140 -29.73 4.17 1.43
N ALA A 141 -30.82 3.53 1.87
CA ALA A 141 -30.83 2.70 3.05
C ALA A 141 -30.06 1.38 2.85
N ALA A 142 -30.10 0.79 1.64
CA ALA A 142 -29.28 -0.36 1.28
C ALA A 142 -27.78 0.00 1.31
N GLU A 143 -27.33 1.06 0.62
CA GLU A 143 -25.92 1.51 0.65
C GLU A 143 -25.41 1.84 2.07
N ALA A 144 -26.25 2.47 2.89
CA ALA A 144 -25.93 2.71 4.31
C ALA A 144 -25.81 1.38 5.08
N GLY A 145 -26.62 0.40 4.68
CA GLY A 145 -26.56 -0.99 5.10
C GLY A 145 -25.23 -1.64 4.72
N HIS A 146 -24.65 -1.39 3.55
CA HIS A 146 -23.39 -2.02 3.10
C HIS A 146 -22.18 -1.70 3.98
N GLN A 147 -22.14 -0.49 4.56
CA GLN A 147 -21.16 -0.16 5.61
C GLN A 147 -21.29 -1.06 6.85
N ASN A 148 -22.51 -1.51 7.14
CA ASN A 148 -22.80 -2.49 8.18
C ASN A 148 -22.70 -3.92 7.65
N THR A 149 -22.95 -4.20 6.37
CA THR A 149 -22.81 -5.53 5.74
C THR A 149 -21.36 -5.97 5.72
N ALA A 150 -20.38 -5.08 5.55
CA ALA A 150 -18.97 -5.44 5.81
C ALA A 150 -18.71 -5.86 7.27
N ARG A 151 -19.48 -5.31 8.22
CA ARG A 151 -19.47 -5.63 9.67
C ARG A 151 -20.43 -6.76 10.09
N ASP A 152 -21.39 -7.10 9.26
CA ASP A 152 -22.42 -8.10 9.52
C ASP A 152 -22.15 -9.39 8.71
N LEU A 153 -21.51 -9.32 7.53
CA LEU A 153 -20.80 -10.44 6.90
C LEU A 153 -19.60 -10.86 7.77
N GLU A 154 -19.01 -9.93 8.54
CA GLU A 154 -18.12 -10.15 9.69
C GLU A 154 -18.74 -11.08 10.77
N LYS A 155 -20.07 -11.19 10.81
CA LYS A 155 -20.82 -12.06 11.74
C LYS A 155 -21.50 -13.24 11.07
N GLN A 156 -21.86 -13.13 9.79
CA GLN A 156 -22.74 -14.07 9.10
C GLN A 156 -21.98 -15.04 8.19
N TYR A 157 -20.77 -14.68 7.72
CA TYR A 157 -19.93 -15.52 6.85
C TYR A 157 -18.49 -15.71 7.35
N LEU A 158 -18.07 -14.93 8.35
CA LEU A 158 -16.77 -15.03 8.99
C LEU A 158 -17.02 -15.33 10.47
N ASP A 159 -16.73 -16.55 10.93
CA ASP A 159 -16.34 -16.68 12.34
C ASP A 159 -15.18 -15.70 12.53
N GLY A 160 -15.20 -14.84 13.55
CA GLY A 160 -14.26 -13.71 13.71
C GLY A 160 -12.76 -14.06 13.61
N ASP A 161 -12.44 -15.36 13.67
CA ASP A 161 -11.13 -15.93 13.37
C ASP A 161 -10.68 -15.67 11.92
N ALA A 162 -11.53 -15.79 10.91
CA ALA A 162 -11.13 -15.74 9.50
C ALA A 162 -10.64 -14.34 9.03
N LEU A 163 -11.22 -13.25 9.53
CA LEU A 163 -10.71 -11.89 9.28
C LEU A 163 -9.39 -11.64 10.02
N SER A 164 -9.29 -12.14 11.25
CA SER A 164 -8.05 -12.08 12.02
C SER A 164 -6.94 -12.88 11.35
N ASP A 165 -7.28 -13.99 10.69
CA ASP A 165 -6.38 -14.83 9.91
C ASP A 165 -5.95 -14.16 8.60
N GLU A 166 -6.86 -13.51 7.88
CA GLU A 166 -6.53 -12.73 6.68
C GLU A 166 -5.64 -11.53 7.01
N ASP A 167 -5.93 -10.80 8.10
CA ASP A 167 -5.09 -9.68 8.56
C ASP A 167 -3.72 -10.17 9.06
N ALA A 168 -3.67 -11.31 9.75
CA ALA A 168 -2.43 -11.97 10.14
C ALA A 168 -1.63 -12.41 8.91
N THR A 169 -2.31 -12.93 7.88
CA THR A 169 -1.72 -13.33 6.59
C THR A 169 -1.13 -12.12 5.87
N ALA A 170 -1.89 -11.03 5.74
CA ALA A 170 -1.43 -9.79 5.13
C ALA A 170 -0.22 -9.21 5.87
N LYS A 171 -0.24 -9.21 7.20
CA LYS A 171 0.88 -8.76 8.04
C LYS A 171 2.10 -9.65 7.88
N ARG A 172 1.93 -10.97 7.88
CA ARG A 172 3.00 -11.93 7.65
C ARG A 172 3.63 -11.72 6.28
N GLN A 173 2.82 -11.55 5.25
CA GLN A 173 3.28 -11.29 3.89
C GLN A 173 4.07 -9.99 3.80
N PHE A 174 3.58 -8.91 4.41
CA PHE A 174 4.32 -7.66 4.50
C PHE A 174 5.70 -7.84 5.15
N ILE A 175 5.76 -8.58 6.26
CA ILE A 175 7.01 -8.86 6.96
C ILE A 175 7.96 -9.66 6.07
N LEU A 176 7.50 -10.73 5.43
CA LEU A 176 8.34 -11.62 4.63
C LEU A 176 8.82 -10.99 3.31
N THR A 177 7.99 -10.14 2.68
CA THR A 177 8.31 -9.52 1.38
C THR A 177 9.14 -8.24 1.53
N TRP A 178 8.88 -7.43 2.57
CA TRP A 178 9.48 -6.09 2.67
C TRP A 178 10.37 -5.94 3.90
N VAL A 179 9.86 -6.28 5.08
CA VAL A 179 10.59 -5.97 6.33
C VAL A 179 11.80 -6.88 6.51
N GLN A 180 11.65 -8.19 6.29
CA GLN A 180 12.73 -9.15 6.49
C GLN A 180 13.85 -8.95 5.45
N PRO A 181 13.58 -8.85 4.14
CA PRO A 181 14.62 -8.57 3.16
C PRO A 181 15.25 -7.19 3.37
N GLY A 182 14.44 -6.16 3.65
CA GLY A 182 14.93 -4.81 3.90
C GLY A 182 15.80 -4.72 5.15
N LEU A 183 15.44 -5.43 6.22
CA LEU A 183 16.25 -5.50 7.44
C LEU A 183 17.57 -6.25 7.19
N ALA A 184 17.54 -7.35 6.44
CA ALA A 184 18.75 -8.07 6.04
C ALA A 184 19.69 -7.15 5.24
N GLY A 185 19.14 -6.44 4.26
CA GLY A 185 19.88 -5.46 3.48
C GLY A 185 20.44 -4.33 4.36
N LEU A 186 19.62 -3.73 5.24
CA LEU A 186 20.07 -2.67 6.14
C LEU A 186 21.21 -3.13 7.07
N MET A 187 21.13 -4.34 7.61
CA MET A 187 22.22 -4.91 8.44
C MET A 187 23.49 -5.09 7.63
N ASP A 188 23.38 -5.63 6.41
CA ASP A 188 24.53 -5.80 5.53
C ASP A 188 25.17 -4.45 5.19
N GLY A 189 24.38 -3.49 4.70
CA GLY A 189 24.86 -2.16 4.36
C GLY A 189 25.46 -1.44 5.56
N SER A 190 24.75 -1.39 6.68
CA SER A 190 25.19 -0.61 7.85
C SER A 190 26.41 -1.21 8.55
N VAL A 191 26.64 -2.51 8.44
CA VAL A 191 27.76 -3.19 9.14
C VAL A 191 28.93 -3.45 8.19
N SER A 192 28.69 -4.00 6.99
CA SER A 192 29.76 -4.44 6.09
C SER A 192 30.57 -3.28 5.49
N THR A 193 29.98 -2.09 5.33
CA THR A 193 30.68 -0.93 4.78
C THR A 193 31.45 -0.12 5.82
N LEU A 194 31.23 -0.36 7.13
CA LEU A 194 31.96 0.34 8.20
C LEU A 194 33.48 0.12 8.06
N ALA A 195 33.90 -1.12 7.89
CA ALA A 195 35.33 -1.45 7.83
C ALA A 195 36.05 -0.71 6.69
N PRO A 196 35.64 -0.82 5.41
CA PRO A 196 36.35 -0.13 4.32
C PRO A 196 36.25 1.39 4.42
N ILE A 197 35.13 1.94 4.89
CA ILE A 197 34.95 3.40 5.01
C ILE A 197 35.87 3.96 6.09
N PHE A 198 35.85 3.40 7.30
CA PHE A 198 36.70 3.88 8.39
C PHE A 198 38.18 3.56 8.16
N ALA A 199 38.52 2.42 7.53
CA ALA A 199 39.89 2.16 7.10
C ALA A 199 40.39 3.26 6.16
N THR A 200 39.60 3.62 5.14
CA THR A 200 39.94 4.70 4.21
C THR A 200 40.04 6.05 4.92
N ALA A 201 39.09 6.34 5.81
CA ALA A 201 39.04 7.57 6.58
C ALA A 201 40.31 7.76 7.41
N PHE A 202 40.70 6.76 8.20
CA PHE A 202 41.87 6.87 9.08
C PHE A 202 43.19 6.77 8.32
N ALA A 203 43.25 6.02 7.21
CA ALA A 203 44.44 5.90 6.39
C ALA A 203 44.74 7.17 5.57
N THR A 204 43.71 7.80 5.01
CA THR A 204 43.88 8.93 4.08
C THR A 204 43.64 10.29 4.74
N GLN A 205 42.78 10.35 5.76
CA GLN A 205 42.23 11.57 6.34
C GLN A 205 41.57 12.51 5.30
N ASP A 206 41.26 11.99 4.11
CA ASP A 206 40.60 12.71 3.03
C ASP A 206 39.11 12.36 3.01
N THR A 207 38.27 13.34 3.33
CA THR A 207 36.82 13.14 3.42
C THR A 207 36.20 12.86 2.05
N TRP A 208 36.68 13.47 0.97
CA TRP A 208 36.14 13.20 -0.36
C TRP A 208 36.48 11.79 -0.84
N THR A 209 37.72 11.34 -0.63
CA THR A 209 38.11 9.97 -0.94
C THR A 209 37.30 8.97 -0.12
N THR A 210 37.09 9.25 1.16
CA THR A 210 36.26 8.41 2.05
C THR A 210 34.81 8.34 1.57
N PHE A 211 34.23 9.47 1.18
CA PHE A 211 32.87 9.53 0.62
C PHE A 211 32.76 8.71 -0.68
N LEU A 212 33.72 8.85 -1.61
CA LEU A 212 33.70 8.11 -2.86
C LEU A 212 33.79 6.60 -2.66
N VAL A 213 34.67 6.14 -1.76
CA VAL A 213 34.77 4.73 -1.39
C VAL A 213 33.47 4.25 -0.74
N GLY A 214 32.90 5.03 0.18
CA GLY A 214 31.64 4.69 0.83
C GLY A 214 30.46 4.61 -0.14
N LEU A 215 30.35 5.57 -1.07
CA LEU A 215 29.33 5.56 -2.12
C LEU A 215 29.48 4.34 -3.02
N ALA A 216 30.69 4.03 -3.48
CA ALA A 216 30.96 2.87 -4.33
C ALA A 216 30.65 1.56 -3.61
N ALA A 217 31.07 1.41 -2.36
CA ALA A 217 30.80 0.24 -1.53
C ALA A 217 29.30 0.06 -1.30
N SER A 218 28.58 1.13 -0.95
CA SER A 218 27.13 1.08 -0.65
C SER A 218 26.30 0.70 -1.88
N VAL A 219 26.59 1.34 -3.03
CA VAL A 219 25.88 1.05 -4.29
C VAL A 219 26.20 -0.36 -4.78
N GLY A 220 27.47 -0.76 -4.74
CA GLY A 220 27.90 -2.10 -5.14
C GLY A 220 27.26 -3.19 -4.29
N ALA A 221 27.29 -3.03 -2.96
CA ALA A 221 26.65 -3.94 -2.01
C ALA A 221 25.14 -4.00 -2.26
N GLY A 222 24.47 -2.87 -2.45
CA GLY A 222 23.03 -2.82 -2.70
C GLY A 222 22.60 -3.51 -4.00
N ILE A 223 23.35 -3.33 -5.09
CA ILE A 223 23.11 -4.07 -6.33
C ILE A 223 23.28 -5.58 -6.06
N SER A 224 24.39 -5.98 -5.43
CA SER A 224 24.67 -7.39 -5.14
C SER A 224 23.57 -8.03 -4.29
N MET A 225 23.26 -7.45 -3.13
CA MET A 225 22.23 -7.91 -2.20
C MET A 225 20.85 -7.98 -2.84
N GLY A 226 20.48 -6.98 -3.65
CA GLY A 226 19.20 -6.96 -4.34
C GLY A 226 19.06 -8.10 -5.35
N PHE A 227 20.10 -8.39 -6.14
CA PHE A 227 20.10 -9.53 -7.05
C PHE A 227 20.12 -10.86 -6.29
N THR A 228 20.93 -11.00 -5.23
CA THR A 228 20.97 -12.22 -4.43
C THR A 228 19.62 -12.55 -3.81
N GLU A 229 18.93 -11.56 -3.25
CA GLU A 229 17.60 -11.76 -2.67
C GLU A 229 16.55 -12.05 -3.75
N ALA A 230 16.57 -11.36 -4.89
CA ALA A 230 15.64 -11.63 -5.99
C ALA A 230 15.84 -13.00 -6.64
N ALA A 231 17.07 -13.54 -6.61
CA ALA A 231 17.41 -14.86 -7.15
C ALA A 231 17.27 -15.99 -6.11
N SER A 232 17.01 -15.66 -4.84
CA SER A 232 17.01 -16.65 -3.75
C SER A 232 15.90 -17.69 -3.85
N ASP A 233 14.73 -17.29 -4.36
CA ASP A 233 13.51 -18.11 -4.41
C ASP A 233 12.41 -17.32 -5.16
N ASP A 234 11.50 -18.00 -5.86
CA ASP A 234 10.38 -17.41 -6.62
C ASP A 234 9.19 -16.97 -5.76
N GLY A 235 9.16 -17.37 -4.49
CA GLY A 235 8.15 -16.99 -3.51
C GLY A 235 6.93 -17.91 -3.50
N GLU A 236 6.81 -18.85 -4.45
CA GLU A 236 5.63 -19.70 -4.63
C GLU A 236 5.52 -20.75 -3.52
N LEU A 237 6.64 -21.39 -3.16
CA LEU A 237 6.70 -22.41 -2.10
C LEU A 237 7.00 -21.81 -0.72
N SER A 238 7.73 -20.69 -0.67
CA SER A 238 8.16 -20.06 0.58
C SER A 238 7.09 -19.13 1.18
N GLY A 239 6.12 -18.70 0.37
CA GLY A 239 5.12 -17.71 0.75
C GLY A 239 5.73 -16.36 1.09
N ARG A 240 6.93 -16.03 0.57
CA ARG A 240 7.60 -14.75 0.86
C ARG A 240 7.23 -13.64 -0.12
N GLY A 241 6.35 -13.93 -1.09
CA GLY A 241 5.89 -12.98 -2.10
C GLY A 241 6.92 -12.68 -3.18
N SER A 242 6.60 -11.71 -4.03
CA SER A 242 7.33 -11.41 -5.27
C SER A 242 8.84 -11.23 -5.06
N PRO A 243 9.68 -12.00 -5.78
CA PRO A 243 11.14 -11.93 -5.66
C PRO A 243 11.70 -10.55 -6.01
N VAL A 244 11.08 -9.89 -7.01
CA VAL A 244 11.45 -8.54 -7.43
C VAL A 244 11.23 -7.53 -6.30
N LYS A 245 10.10 -7.62 -5.58
CA LYS A 245 9.83 -6.75 -4.42
C LYS A 245 10.86 -6.97 -3.32
N ARG A 246 11.20 -8.23 -3.02
CA ARG A 246 12.23 -8.57 -2.02
C ARG A 246 13.60 -8.05 -2.40
N GLY A 247 14.00 -8.21 -3.67
CA GLY A 247 15.25 -7.70 -4.21
C GLY A 247 15.37 -6.19 -4.09
N PHE A 248 14.32 -5.44 -4.46
CA PHE A 248 14.30 -4.00 -4.24
C PHE A 248 14.37 -3.62 -2.77
N ALA A 249 13.58 -4.28 -1.91
CA ALA A 249 13.59 -4.02 -0.47
C ALA A 249 14.99 -4.23 0.12
N SER A 250 15.64 -5.35 -0.19
CA SER A 250 17.00 -5.66 0.26
C SER A 250 18.02 -4.66 -0.29
N GLY A 251 18.12 -4.52 -1.62
CA GLY A 251 19.16 -3.71 -2.25
C GLY A 251 19.09 -2.22 -1.93
N ILE A 252 17.88 -1.64 -1.85
CA ILE A 252 17.70 -0.24 -1.44
C ILE A 252 18.15 -0.06 0.01
N MET A 253 17.73 -0.94 0.91
CA MET A 253 18.07 -0.82 2.33
C MET A 253 19.57 -1.06 2.59
N THR A 254 20.24 -1.94 1.84
CA THR A 254 21.70 -2.07 1.86
C THR A 254 22.38 -0.78 1.42
N THR A 255 21.92 -0.19 0.32
CA THR A 255 22.50 1.07 -0.16
C THR A 255 22.31 2.18 0.88
N LEU A 256 21.11 2.30 1.47
CA LEU A 256 20.82 3.31 2.50
C LEU A 256 21.66 3.10 3.76
N GLY A 257 21.82 1.86 4.22
CA GLY A 257 22.64 1.54 5.38
C GLY A 257 24.10 1.91 5.21
N GLY A 258 24.67 1.68 4.02
CA GLY A 258 26.05 2.10 3.76
C GLY A 258 26.19 3.62 3.55
N LEU A 259 25.19 4.26 2.93
CA LEU A 259 25.24 5.69 2.67
C LEU A 259 25.11 6.55 3.93
N GLY A 260 24.39 6.11 4.96
CA GLY A 260 24.15 6.96 6.12
C GLY A 260 25.45 7.37 6.85
N HIS A 261 26.44 6.48 6.94
CA HIS A 261 27.75 6.80 7.50
C HIS A 261 28.82 7.22 6.46
N ALA A 262 28.51 7.16 5.16
CA ALA A 262 29.35 7.74 4.11
C ALA A 262 29.05 9.23 3.85
N LEU A 263 27.77 9.63 3.88
CA LEU A 263 27.32 11.01 3.62
C LEU A 263 27.96 12.08 4.51
N PRO A 264 28.26 11.84 5.81
CA PRO A 264 28.94 12.81 6.65
C PRO A 264 30.30 13.25 6.13
N TYR A 265 30.97 12.42 5.31
CA TYR A 265 32.24 12.76 4.67
C TYR A 265 32.12 13.73 3.49
N LEU A 266 30.92 14.25 3.20
CA LEU A 266 30.76 15.47 2.41
C LEU A 266 31.21 16.73 3.18
N ILE A 267 31.33 16.64 4.51
CA ILE A 267 31.91 17.69 5.34
C ILE A 267 33.43 17.71 5.10
N THR A 268 33.98 18.89 4.88
CA THR A 268 35.41 19.07 4.53
C THR A 268 36.35 18.87 5.72
N ASP A 269 35.86 19.12 6.94
CA ASP A 269 36.63 18.88 8.16
C ASP A 269 36.55 17.41 8.58
N PHE A 270 37.70 16.74 8.65
CA PHE A 270 37.80 15.30 8.92
C PHE A 270 37.17 14.92 10.27
N TRP A 271 37.55 15.59 11.36
CA TRP A 271 37.07 15.23 12.70
C TRP A 271 35.57 15.47 12.84
N THR A 272 35.06 16.56 12.27
CA THR A 272 33.63 16.84 12.23
C THR A 272 32.90 15.75 11.43
N ALA A 273 33.38 15.39 10.24
CA ALA A 273 32.82 14.32 9.42
C ALA A 273 32.79 12.98 10.16
N THR A 274 33.90 12.60 10.78
CA THR A 274 34.04 11.34 11.53
C THR A 274 33.13 11.29 12.76
N ILE A 275 33.03 12.38 13.54
CA ILE A 275 32.14 12.42 14.71
C ILE A 275 30.68 12.30 14.27
N VAL A 276 30.28 13.02 13.21
CA VAL A 276 28.92 12.92 12.66
C VAL A 276 28.66 11.52 12.13
N ALA A 277 29.61 10.90 11.42
CA ALA A 277 29.50 9.52 10.96
C ALA A 277 29.29 8.54 12.13
N LEU A 278 30.06 8.66 13.22
CA LEU A 278 29.89 7.81 14.40
C LEU A 278 28.50 7.98 15.06
N ILE A 279 27.98 9.21 15.10
CA ILE A 279 26.62 9.47 15.60
C ILE A 279 25.58 8.81 14.69
N VAL A 280 25.74 8.91 13.37
CA VAL A 280 24.83 8.26 12.41
C VAL A 280 24.86 6.74 12.59
N VAL A 281 26.05 6.13 12.66
CA VAL A 281 26.20 4.68 12.92
C VAL A 281 25.47 4.29 14.21
N PHE A 282 25.62 5.05 15.29
CA PHE A 282 24.89 4.76 16.54
C PHE A 282 23.37 4.74 16.34
N VAL A 283 22.83 5.73 15.63
CA VAL A 283 21.39 5.80 15.31
C VAL A 283 20.96 4.65 14.39
N GLU A 284 21.76 4.31 13.38
CA GLU A 284 21.52 3.19 12.46
C GLU A 284 21.42 1.85 13.19
N LEU A 285 22.41 1.55 14.05
CA LEU A 285 22.41 0.32 14.84
C LEU A 285 21.19 0.25 15.77
N TRP A 286 20.76 1.36 16.37
CA TRP A 286 19.59 1.40 17.24
C TRP A 286 18.29 1.23 16.44
N ALA A 287 18.22 1.79 15.25
CA ALA A 287 17.10 1.57 14.33
C ALA A 287 17.00 0.09 13.94
N ILE A 288 18.10 -0.57 13.62
CA ILE A 288 18.13 -2.02 13.31
C ILE A 288 17.60 -2.84 14.50
N VAL A 289 18.10 -2.57 15.72
CA VAL A 289 17.65 -3.24 16.94
C VAL A 289 16.15 -3.06 17.17
N TRP A 290 15.65 -1.84 16.97
CA TRP A 290 14.22 -1.53 17.10
C TRP A 290 13.38 -2.27 16.07
N ILE A 291 13.79 -2.30 14.79
CA ILE A 291 13.08 -3.04 13.73
C ILE A 291 13.06 -4.54 14.03
N GLN A 292 14.20 -5.12 14.42
CA GLN A 292 14.29 -6.52 14.83
C GLN A 292 13.33 -6.86 15.98
N ASN A 293 13.30 -6.02 17.02
CA ASN A 293 12.43 -6.26 18.15
C ASN A 293 10.94 -6.11 17.78
N ARG A 294 10.60 -5.08 17.00
CA ARG A 294 9.21 -4.73 16.66
C ARG A 294 8.57 -5.68 15.66
N PHE A 295 9.33 -6.16 14.68
CA PHE A 295 8.81 -6.91 13.53
C PHE A 295 9.28 -8.37 13.47
N MET A 296 10.50 -8.68 13.93
CA MET A 296 11.03 -10.06 13.94
C MET A 296 10.82 -10.77 15.29
N GLN A 297 10.22 -10.09 16.26
CA GLN A 297 10.00 -10.58 17.63
C GLN A 297 11.30 -11.01 18.33
N THR A 298 12.46 -10.52 17.87
CA THR A 298 13.75 -10.80 18.50
C THR A 298 13.82 -10.12 19.87
N PRO A 299 14.19 -10.83 20.95
CA PRO A 299 14.36 -10.21 22.26
C PRO A 299 15.35 -9.05 22.20
N PHE A 300 14.98 -7.90 22.75
CA PHE A 300 15.75 -6.65 22.64
C PHE A 300 17.23 -6.84 22.99
N LEU A 301 17.54 -7.51 24.11
CA LEU A 301 18.91 -7.77 24.55
C LEU A 301 19.74 -8.59 23.53
N ARG A 302 19.12 -9.57 22.87
CA ARG A 302 19.80 -10.37 21.84
C ARG A 302 20.06 -9.55 20.59
N ALA A 303 19.07 -8.79 20.13
CA ALA A 303 19.20 -7.88 18.99
C ALA A 303 20.31 -6.84 19.23
N THR A 304 20.30 -6.19 20.41
CA THR A 304 21.36 -5.24 20.80
C THR A 304 22.72 -5.90 20.81
N PHE A 305 22.86 -7.07 21.44
CA PHE A 305 24.16 -7.75 21.51
C PHE A 305 24.70 -8.09 20.13
N GLN A 306 23.88 -8.63 19.23
CA GLN A 306 24.29 -9.00 17.88
C GLN A 306 24.72 -7.79 17.05
N VAL A 307 23.89 -6.74 17.03
CA VAL A 307 24.08 -5.57 16.16
C VAL A 307 25.21 -4.69 16.67
N VAL A 308 25.25 -4.42 17.98
CA VAL A 308 26.24 -3.51 18.57
C VAL A 308 27.62 -4.15 18.64
N LEU A 309 27.71 -5.42 19.05
CA LEU A 309 28.99 -6.12 19.08
C LEU A 309 29.53 -6.32 17.66
N GLY A 310 28.68 -6.74 16.71
CA GLY A 310 29.05 -6.88 15.31
C GLY A 310 29.57 -5.55 14.72
N GLY A 311 28.81 -4.47 14.89
CA GLY A 311 29.20 -3.14 14.44
C GLY A 311 30.51 -2.65 15.06
N ALA A 312 30.68 -2.82 16.38
CA ALA A 312 31.90 -2.42 17.08
C ALA A 312 33.14 -3.21 16.60
N LEU A 313 33.00 -4.51 16.36
CA LEU A 313 34.09 -5.35 15.86
C LEU A 313 34.51 -4.95 14.45
N VAL A 314 33.55 -4.72 13.54
CA VAL A 314 33.83 -4.35 12.15
C VAL A 314 34.41 -2.93 12.08
N PHE A 315 33.89 -2.00 12.89
CA PHE A 315 34.49 -0.67 13.05
C PHE A 315 35.93 -0.75 13.55
N ALA A 316 36.19 -1.51 14.62
CA ALA A 316 37.53 -1.66 15.19
C ALA A 316 38.50 -2.27 14.18
N ALA A 317 38.06 -3.28 13.42
CA ALA A 317 38.87 -3.85 12.34
C ALA A 317 39.22 -2.80 11.28
N GLY A 318 38.25 -2.01 10.80
CA GLY A 318 38.49 -0.94 9.85
C GLY A 318 39.45 0.12 10.37
N ALA A 319 39.22 0.61 11.59
CA ALA A 319 40.06 1.63 12.22
C ALA A 319 41.51 1.14 12.40
N LEU A 320 41.71 -0.09 12.88
CA LEU A 320 43.04 -0.67 13.08
C LEU A 320 43.77 -0.90 11.75
N ILE A 321 43.08 -1.43 10.74
CA ILE A 321 43.65 -1.63 9.40
C ILE A 321 44.03 -0.27 8.78
N GLY A 322 43.21 0.75 8.97
CA GLY A 322 43.45 2.10 8.45
C GLY A 322 44.55 2.88 9.20
N SER A 323 44.70 2.65 10.51
CA SER A 323 45.69 3.37 11.32
C SER A 323 47.12 2.84 11.20
N GLY A 324 47.29 1.60 10.72
CA GLY A 324 48.58 0.90 10.68
C GLY A 324 48.94 0.23 11.99
#